data_AF-A0A232LLQ0-F1
#
_entry.id   AF-A0A232LLQ0-F1
#
_cell.length_a   1.000
_cell.length_b   1.000
_cell.length_c   1.000
_cell.angle_alpha   90.00
_cell.angle_beta   90.00
_cell.angle_gamma   90.00
#
_symmetry.space_group_name_H-M   'P 1'
#
loop_
_entity.id
_entity.type
_entity.pdbx_description
1 polymer ?
#
loop_
_entity_poly.entity_id
_entity_poly.type
_entity_poly.pdbx_seq_one_letter_code
_entity_poly.pdbx_strand_id
1 'polypeptide(L)'
;MADHGFSVSGYDRDPNQQNRLLEEGKGKQVQAAASMQAFVETLEIPRRVMMLVPAGKIVDAVIDEIKPFLQAGDILIDGGNSHYTDTDIRIERLKETGIHFTGMGVSGGEDGARLGPSMMPGGNKAGYAELKNILEKIAAQTDDGPCVTFVGNGSAGHYTKMVHNGIEDNRKNIFAGR
;
A
#
# COMPACT_ATOMS: atom_id res chain seq x y z
N MET A 1 4.98 -8.90 -6.04
CA MET A 1 4.64 -8.16 -7.28
C MET A 1 5.42 -8.64 -8.51
N ALA A 2 6.75 -8.51 -8.55
CA ALA A 2 7.55 -8.87 -9.73
C ALA A 2 7.41 -10.34 -10.16
N ASP A 3 7.32 -11.27 -9.21
CA ASP A 3 7.08 -12.70 -9.48
C ASP A 3 5.72 -12.98 -10.13
N HIS A 4 4.79 -12.01 -10.08
CA HIS A 4 3.47 -12.09 -10.68
C HIS A 4 3.37 -11.31 -12.00
N GLY A 5 4.50 -10.97 -12.61
CA GLY A 5 4.58 -10.39 -13.95
C GLY A 5 4.42 -8.87 -14.02
N PHE A 6 4.50 -8.17 -12.89
CA PHE A 6 4.46 -6.70 -12.85
C PHE A 6 5.86 -6.11 -12.81
N SER A 7 6.12 -5.08 -13.61
CA SER A 7 7.29 -4.22 -13.42
C SER A 7 7.09 -3.35 -12.17
N VAL A 8 8.14 -3.20 -11.37
CA VAL A 8 8.08 -2.43 -10.12
C VAL A 8 9.23 -1.42 -10.09
N SER A 9 8.87 -0.17 -9.80
CA SER A 9 9.82 0.89 -9.47
C SER A 9 9.78 1.11 -7.95
N GLY A 10 10.92 1.36 -7.33
CA GLY A 10 11.01 1.69 -5.91
C GLY A 10 11.82 2.96 -5.68
N TYR A 11 11.53 3.64 -4.58
CA TYR A 11 12.26 4.83 -4.14
C TYR A 11 12.34 4.84 -2.63
N ASP A 12 13.53 5.16 -2.12
CA ASP A 12 13.79 5.44 -0.71
C ASP A 12 14.81 6.58 -0.64
N ARG A 13 14.76 7.40 0.41
CA ARG A 13 15.76 8.45 0.64
C ARG A 13 17.13 7.88 1.03
N ASP A 14 17.16 6.68 1.60
CA ASP A 14 18.39 5.97 1.94
C ASP A 14 18.91 5.18 0.71
N PRO A 15 20.08 5.54 0.15
CA PRO A 15 20.68 4.81 -0.96
C PRO A 15 20.94 3.33 -0.64
N ASN A 16 21.14 2.97 0.63
CA ASN A 16 21.32 1.58 1.01
C ASN A 16 20.06 0.75 0.74
N GLN A 17 18.87 1.30 0.97
CA GLN A 17 17.62 0.61 0.68
C GLN A 17 17.37 0.48 -0.83
N GLN A 18 17.77 1.48 -1.62
CA GLN A 18 17.76 1.38 -3.09
C GLN A 18 18.68 0.25 -3.57
N ASN A 19 19.90 0.17 -3.03
CA ASN A 19 20.83 -0.91 -3.37
C ASN A 19 20.29 -2.28 -2.97
N ARG A 20 19.69 -2.41 -1.79
CA ARG A 20 19.06 -3.67 -1.34
C ARG A 20 17.91 -4.09 -2.26
N LEU A 21 17.06 -3.16 -2.68
CA LEU A 21 15.99 -3.44 -3.63
C LEU A 21 16.53 -4.00 -4.96
N LEU A 22 17.60 -3.41 -5.49
CA LEU A 22 18.23 -3.86 -6.72
C LEU A 22 18.88 -5.24 -6.57
N GLU A 23 19.55 -5.48 -5.44
CA GLU A 23 20.18 -6.77 -5.13
C GLU A 23 19.15 -7.89 -4.98
N GLU A 24 18.10 -7.68 -4.18
CA GLU A 24 17.02 -8.65 -3.96
C GLU A 24 16.12 -8.82 -5.22
N GLY A 25 16.06 -7.79 -6.06
CA GLY A 25 15.33 -7.77 -7.33
C GLY A 25 16.10 -8.34 -8.53
N LYS A 26 17.34 -8.82 -8.36
CA LYS A 26 18.17 -9.33 -9.46
C LYS A 26 17.44 -10.37 -10.31
N GLY A 27 17.50 -10.19 -11.62
CA GLY A 27 16.84 -11.07 -12.60
C GLY A 27 15.32 -10.86 -12.73
N LYS A 28 14.76 -9.84 -12.07
CA LYS A 28 13.35 -9.47 -12.14
C LYS A 28 13.18 -8.07 -12.73
N GLN A 29 11.95 -7.72 -13.09
CA GLN A 29 11.58 -6.38 -13.58
C GLN A 29 11.43 -5.41 -12.40
N VAL A 30 12.53 -5.15 -11.69
CA VAL A 30 12.59 -4.26 -10.54
C VAL A 30 13.67 -3.21 -10.78
N GLN A 31 13.35 -1.95 -10.51
CA GLN A 31 14.29 -0.84 -10.58
C GLN A 31 14.16 0.07 -9.37
N ALA A 32 15.21 0.85 -9.10
CA ALA A 32 15.23 1.88 -8.08
C ALA A 32 15.45 3.24 -8.74
N ALA A 33 14.65 4.23 -8.36
CA ALA A 33 14.76 5.59 -8.87
C ALA A 33 15.62 6.46 -7.94
N ALA A 34 16.39 7.39 -8.55
CA ALA A 34 17.32 8.25 -7.82
C ALA A 34 16.64 9.43 -7.10
N SER A 35 15.39 9.75 -7.43
CA SER A 35 14.61 10.84 -6.83
C SER A 35 13.11 10.56 -6.91
N MET A 36 12.32 11.26 -6.09
CA MET A 36 10.86 11.16 -6.12
C MET A 36 10.29 11.49 -7.50
N GLN A 37 10.80 12.52 -8.16
CA GLN A 37 10.36 12.89 -9.50
C GLN A 37 10.66 11.77 -10.52
N ALA A 38 11.91 11.27 -10.54
CA ALA A 38 12.31 10.19 -11.42
C ALA A 38 11.49 8.91 -11.16
N PHE A 39 11.15 8.65 -9.90
CA PHE A 39 10.27 7.54 -9.51
C PHE A 39 8.89 7.68 -10.17
N VAL A 40 8.24 8.83 -10.02
CA VAL A 40 6.90 9.08 -10.57
C VAL A 40 6.88 9.05 -12.11
N GLU A 41 7.95 9.52 -12.75
CA GLU A 41 8.13 9.49 -14.21
C GLU A 41 8.25 8.08 -14.78
N THR A 42 8.64 7.09 -13.95
CA THR A 42 8.75 5.69 -14.39
C THR A 42 7.44 4.92 -14.39
N LEU A 43 6.36 5.50 -13.86
CA LEU A 43 5.08 4.82 -13.65
C LEU A 43 4.11 5.05 -14.81
N GLU A 44 3.38 4.00 -15.19
CA GLU A 44 2.26 4.09 -16.12
C GLU A 44 1.11 4.93 -15.52
N ILE A 45 0.38 5.64 -16.38
CA ILE A 45 -0.81 6.42 -16.01
C ILE A 45 -2.06 5.52 -16.14
N PRO A 46 -2.99 5.52 -15.16
CA PRO A 46 -2.92 6.24 -13.89
C PRO A 46 -1.87 5.63 -12.96
N ARG A 47 -1.11 6.50 -12.30
CA ARG A 47 0.03 6.10 -11.46
C ARG A 47 -0.47 5.45 -10.19
N ARG A 48 0.15 4.34 -9.80
CA ARG A 48 -0.22 3.58 -8.60
C ARG A 48 0.98 3.55 -7.67
N VAL A 49 0.92 4.34 -6.60
CA VAL A 49 2.05 4.50 -5.67
C VAL A 49 1.65 3.97 -4.29
N MET A 50 2.37 2.93 -3.85
CA MET A 50 2.24 2.41 -2.49
C MET A 50 3.31 2.99 -1.57
N MET A 51 2.86 3.57 -0.47
CA MET A 51 3.70 4.08 0.61
C MET A 51 3.75 3.04 1.74
N LEU A 52 4.97 2.62 2.08
CA LEU A 52 5.26 1.72 3.20
C LEU A 52 6.23 2.44 4.16
N VAL A 53 5.73 3.50 4.78
CA VAL A 53 6.50 4.34 5.71
C VAL A 53 5.83 4.36 7.09
N PRO A 54 6.54 4.76 8.16
CA PRO A 54 5.92 4.85 9.48
C PRO A 54 4.69 5.76 9.48
N ALA A 55 3.68 5.37 10.25
CA ALA A 55 2.41 6.09 10.34
C ALA A 55 2.55 7.51 10.91
N GLY A 56 1.53 8.33 10.68
CA GLY A 56 1.46 9.72 11.13
C GLY A 56 2.15 10.69 10.19
N LYS A 57 2.88 11.67 10.73
CA LYS A 57 3.44 12.81 9.99
C LYS A 57 4.36 12.43 8.83
N ILE A 58 4.99 11.26 8.87
CA ILE A 58 5.87 10.80 7.80
C ILE A 58 5.06 10.50 6.53
N VAL A 59 3.88 9.86 6.65
CA VAL A 59 2.98 9.66 5.51
C VAL A 59 2.56 11.00 4.92
N ASP A 60 2.20 11.98 5.75
CA ASP A 60 1.78 13.30 5.28
C ASP A 60 2.90 14.05 4.55
N ALA A 61 4.15 13.92 5.04
CA ALA A 61 5.32 14.48 4.38
C ALA A 61 5.61 13.83 3.03
N VAL A 62 5.42 12.52 2.90
CA VAL A 62 5.56 11.80 1.63
C VAL A 62 4.47 12.22 0.65
N ILE A 63 3.21 12.36 1.11
CA ILE A 63 2.10 12.88 0.29
C ILE A 63 2.46 14.27 -0.25
N ASP A 64 3.02 15.16 0.58
CA ASP A 64 3.41 16.50 0.16
C ASP A 64 4.59 16.52 -0.81
N GLU A 65 5.55 15.62 -0.65
CA GLU A 65 6.71 15.48 -1.56
C GLU A 65 6.28 14.98 -2.93
N ILE A 66 5.36 14.00 -3.00
CA ILE A 66 5.00 13.34 -4.26
C ILE A 66 3.88 14.07 -5.03
N LYS A 67 2.96 14.74 -4.31
CA LYS A 67 1.78 15.39 -4.89
C LYS A 67 2.07 16.31 -6.09
N PRO A 68 3.14 17.13 -6.11
CA PRO A 68 3.45 17.99 -7.25
C PRO A 68 3.71 17.25 -8.58
N PHE A 69 4.03 15.95 -8.53
CA PHE A 69 4.34 15.13 -9.70
C PHE A 69 3.17 14.25 -10.15
N LEU A 70 2.06 14.24 -9.41
CA LEU A 70 0.88 13.44 -9.70
C LEU A 70 -0.19 14.25 -10.45
N GLN A 71 -1.09 13.55 -11.12
CA GLN A 71 -2.24 14.13 -11.82
C GLN A 71 -3.57 13.54 -11.35
N ALA A 72 -4.69 14.19 -11.71
CA ALA A 72 -6.01 13.66 -11.44
C ALA A 72 -6.18 12.23 -12.02
N GLY A 73 -6.75 11.34 -11.22
CA GLY A 73 -6.88 9.91 -11.53
C GLY A 73 -5.73 9.04 -10.99
N ASP A 74 -4.58 9.62 -10.63
CA ASP A 74 -3.50 8.87 -9.97
C ASP A 74 -3.92 8.39 -8.57
N ILE A 75 -3.29 7.34 -8.08
CA ILE A 75 -3.67 6.62 -6.85
C ILE A 75 -2.49 6.56 -5.88
N LEU A 76 -2.69 7.16 -4.71
CA LEU A 76 -1.85 6.98 -3.54
C LEU A 76 -2.44 5.90 -2.63
N ILE A 77 -1.59 4.97 -2.19
CA ILE A 77 -1.95 3.86 -1.32
C ILE A 77 -1.09 3.95 -0.07
N ASP A 78 -1.72 4.15 1.08
CA ASP A 78 -1.05 3.98 2.37
C ASP A 78 -1.23 2.52 2.80
N GLY A 79 -0.14 1.75 2.71
CA GLY A 79 -0.09 0.33 3.11
C GLY A 79 0.34 0.13 4.57
N GLY A 80 0.54 1.22 5.32
CA GLY A 80 1.00 1.19 6.71
C GLY A 80 -0.09 0.82 7.70
N ASN A 81 0.22 1.01 8.99
CA ASN A 81 -0.73 0.86 10.09
C ASN A 81 -1.23 2.25 10.56
N SER A 82 -1.64 3.10 9.62
CA SER A 82 -2.18 4.43 9.95
C SER A 82 -3.49 4.32 10.73
N HIS A 83 -3.74 5.27 11.63
CA HIS A 83 -5.04 5.36 12.30
C HIS A 83 -6.11 5.73 11.26
N TYR A 84 -7.27 5.10 11.33
CA TYR A 84 -8.29 5.21 10.27
C TYR A 84 -8.75 6.66 10.05
N THR A 85 -8.86 7.47 11.12
CA THR A 85 -9.22 8.89 11.02
C THR A 85 -8.24 9.71 10.17
N ASP A 86 -6.95 9.38 10.20
CA ASP A 86 -5.94 10.07 9.38
C ASP A 86 -6.19 9.80 7.89
N THR A 87 -6.74 8.64 7.55
CA THR A 87 -7.10 8.29 6.18
C THR A 87 -8.22 9.18 5.66
N ASP A 88 -9.26 9.43 6.46
CA ASP A 88 -10.37 10.29 6.07
C ASP A 88 -9.90 11.75 5.88
N ILE A 89 -9.00 12.23 6.75
CA ILE A 89 -8.37 13.56 6.60
C ILE A 89 -7.57 13.65 5.30
N ARG A 90 -6.77 12.63 4.97
CA ARG A 90 -5.97 12.57 3.73
C ARG A 90 -6.85 12.50 2.48
N ILE A 91 -7.93 11.74 2.53
CA ILE A 91 -8.92 11.68 1.44
C ILE A 91 -9.51 13.06 1.17
N GLU A 92 -9.99 13.77 2.21
CA GLU A 92 -10.56 15.09 2.02
C GLU A 92 -9.51 16.10 1.53
N ARG A 93 -8.28 16.03 2.05
CA ARG A 93 -7.15 16.87 1.61
C ARG A 93 -6.82 16.72 0.12
N LEU A 94 -6.98 15.51 -0.44
CA LEU A 94 -6.64 15.21 -1.83
C LEU A 94 -7.82 15.36 -2.79
N LYS A 95 -9.04 15.54 -2.29
CA LYS A 95 -10.27 15.53 -3.07
C LYS A 95 -10.28 16.50 -4.26
N GLU A 96 -9.89 17.76 -4.05
CA GLU A 96 -9.89 18.76 -5.13
C GLU A 96 -8.78 18.54 -6.17
N THR A 97 -7.78 17.72 -5.86
CA THR A 97 -6.69 17.39 -6.80
C THR A 97 -7.11 16.31 -7.80
N GLY A 98 -8.19 15.58 -7.52
CA GLY A 98 -8.59 14.40 -8.28
C GLY A 98 -7.72 13.16 -8.05
N ILE A 99 -6.72 13.23 -7.17
CA ILE A 99 -5.91 12.07 -6.76
C ILE A 99 -6.75 11.17 -5.86
N HIS A 100 -6.79 9.88 -6.16
CA HIS A 100 -7.42 8.89 -5.30
C HIS A 100 -6.50 8.51 -4.16
N PHE A 101 -7.07 8.32 -2.97
CA PHE A 101 -6.34 7.87 -1.79
C PHE A 101 -6.97 6.59 -1.24
N THR A 102 -6.14 5.57 -1.06
CA THR A 102 -6.53 4.25 -0.55
C THR A 102 -5.76 3.97 0.74
N GLY A 103 -6.45 3.95 1.87
CA GLY A 103 -5.91 3.34 3.08
C GLY A 103 -6.10 1.82 2.99
N MET A 104 -5.01 1.06 3.02
CA MET A 104 -5.03 -0.38 2.84
C MET A 104 -4.28 -1.08 3.97
N GLY A 105 -5.03 -1.76 4.83
CA GLY A 105 -4.41 -2.66 5.79
C GLY A 105 -3.74 -3.86 5.11
N VAL A 106 -2.52 -4.19 5.53
CA VAL A 106 -1.79 -5.39 5.09
C VAL A 106 -1.45 -6.27 6.28
N SER A 107 -1.75 -7.57 6.23
CA SER A 107 -1.43 -8.54 7.30
C SER A 107 -0.73 -9.79 6.75
N GLY A 108 0.13 -10.40 7.56
CA GLY A 108 0.93 -11.59 7.20
C GLY A 108 2.42 -11.52 7.58
N GLY A 109 2.90 -10.40 8.11
CA GLY A 109 4.33 -10.21 8.42
C GLY A 109 5.21 -10.18 7.17
N GLU A 110 6.52 -10.32 7.35
CA GLU A 110 7.49 -10.29 6.23
C GLU A 110 7.28 -11.46 5.26
N ASP A 111 7.08 -12.67 5.79
CA ASP A 111 6.82 -13.86 4.98
C ASP A 111 5.51 -13.74 4.19
N GLY A 112 4.45 -13.25 4.83
CA GLY A 112 3.18 -12.98 4.16
C GLY A 112 3.33 -11.91 3.08
N ALA A 113 4.06 -10.81 3.33
CA ALA A 113 4.32 -9.80 2.31
C ALA A 113 5.07 -10.37 1.09
N ARG A 114 5.95 -11.37 1.30
CA ARG A 114 6.72 -12.02 0.23
C ARG A 114 5.92 -13.03 -0.59
N LEU A 115 5.05 -13.81 0.06
CA LEU A 115 4.40 -14.99 -0.50
C LEU A 115 2.91 -14.79 -0.82
N GLY A 116 2.26 -13.84 -0.15
CA GLY A 116 0.84 -13.56 -0.29
C GLY A 116 0.26 -13.04 1.01
N PRO A 117 0.02 -11.72 1.15
CA PRO A 117 -0.59 -11.17 2.35
C PRO A 117 -2.12 -11.17 2.25
N SER A 118 -2.76 -10.91 3.39
CA SER A 118 -4.14 -10.42 3.42
C SER A 118 -4.13 -8.90 3.24
N MET A 119 -4.97 -8.38 2.34
CA MET A 119 -5.04 -6.94 2.05
C MET A 119 -6.48 -6.42 2.15
N MET A 120 -6.63 -5.23 2.74
CA MET A 120 -7.92 -4.65 3.12
C MET A 120 -8.04 -3.23 2.56
N PRO A 121 -8.16 -3.03 1.24
CA PRO A 121 -8.24 -1.70 0.62
C PRO A 121 -9.58 -1.00 0.90
N GLY A 122 -9.50 0.25 1.38
CA GLY A 122 -10.61 1.20 1.46
C GLY A 122 -10.56 2.27 0.36
N GLY A 123 -11.01 3.49 0.67
CA GLY A 123 -10.94 4.64 -0.25
C GLY A 123 -12.20 4.84 -1.07
N ASN A 124 -12.13 4.65 -2.39
CA ASN A 124 -13.31 4.71 -3.26
C ASN A 124 -13.24 3.63 -4.34
N LYS A 125 -14.38 3.33 -4.97
CA LYS A 125 -14.48 2.26 -5.97
C LYS A 125 -13.64 2.51 -7.23
N ALA A 126 -13.47 3.77 -7.65
CA ALA A 126 -12.69 4.11 -8.84
C ALA A 126 -11.20 3.80 -8.62
N GLY A 127 -10.66 4.24 -7.49
CA GLY A 127 -9.29 3.91 -7.07
C GLY A 127 -9.09 2.40 -6.93
N TYR A 128 -10.02 1.68 -6.29
CA TYR A 128 -9.90 0.21 -6.17
C TYR A 128 -9.93 -0.51 -7.53
N ALA A 129 -10.74 -0.05 -8.49
CA ALA A 129 -10.80 -0.67 -9.81
C ALA A 129 -9.43 -0.68 -10.51
N GLU A 130 -8.63 0.39 -10.33
CA GLU A 130 -7.27 0.50 -10.85
C GLU A 130 -6.27 -0.42 -10.14
N LEU A 131 -6.54 -0.83 -8.90
CA LEU A 131 -5.65 -1.65 -8.09
C LEU A 131 -5.99 -3.14 -8.14
N LYS A 132 -7.26 -3.47 -8.40
CA LYS A 132 -7.84 -4.81 -8.23
C LYS A 132 -6.96 -5.93 -8.80
N ASN A 133 -6.57 -5.83 -10.07
CA ASN A 133 -5.80 -6.88 -10.75
C ASN A 133 -4.43 -7.13 -10.10
N ILE A 134 -3.74 -6.07 -9.65
CA ILE A 134 -2.45 -6.21 -8.97
C ILE A 134 -2.67 -6.87 -7.61
N LEU A 135 -3.63 -6.36 -6.84
CA LEU A 135 -3.87 -6.84 -5.47
C LEU A 135 -4.34 -8.30 -5.46
N GLU A 136 -5.27 -8.70 -6.34
CA GLU A 136 -5.76 -10.08 -6.40
C GLU A 136 -4.66 -11.08 -6.74
N LYS A 137 -3.72 -10.70 -7.63
CA LYS A 137 -2.62 -11.59 -8.02
C LYS A 137 -1.54 -11.75 -6.95
N ILE A 138 -1.32 -10.72 -6.12
CA ILE A 138 -0.28 -10.78 -5.08
C ILE A 138 -0.81 -11.22 -3.72
N ALA A 139 -2.13 -11.26 -3.52
CA ALA A 139 -2.73 -11.73 -2.28
C ALA A 139 -2.49 -13.23 -2.05
N ALA A 140 -2.57 -13.66 -0.79
CA ALA A 140 -2.74 -15.08 -0.49
C ALA A 140 -3.95 -15.65 -1.23
N GLN A 141 -3.85 -16.89 -1.71
CA GLN A 141 -4.94 -17.58 -2.40
C GLN A 141 -5.52 -18.66 -1.48
N THR A 142 -6.85 -18.71 -1.39
CA THR A 142 -7.60 -19.77 -0.69
C THR A 142 -8.60 -20.41 -1.65
N ASP A 143 -9.27 -21.47 -1.20
CA ASP A 143 -10.35 -22.11 -1.97
C ASP A 143 -11.51 -21.14 -2.28
N ASP A 144 -11.70 -20.11 -1.45
CA ASP A 144 -12.71 -19.06 -1.62
C ASP A 144 -12.23 -17.89 -2.50
N GLY A 145 -10.96 -17.92 -2.93
CA GLY A 145 -10.34 -16.90 -3.79
C GLY A 145 -9.21 -16.11 -3.11
N PRO A 146 -8.81 -14.97 -3.69
CA PRO A 146 -7.72 -14.15 -3.17
C PRO A 146 -8.13 -13.45 -1.87
N CYS A 147 -7.21 -13.38 -0.90
CA CYS A 147 -7.40 -12.68 0.39
C CYS A 147 -7.34 -11.16 0.27
N VAL A 148 -8.13 -10.59 -0.64
CA VAL A 148 -8.31 -9.15 -0.81
C VAL A 148 -9.72 -8.86 -1.30
N THR A 149 -10.31 -7.78 -0.78
CA THR A 149 -11.59 -7.26 -1.27
C THR A 149 -11.69 -5.77 -1.00
N PHE A 150 -12.52 -5.06 -1.77
CA PHE A 150 -12.84 -3.67 -1.46
C PHE A 150 -13.71 -3.63 -0.20
N VAL A 151 -13.11 -3.15 0.90
CA VAL A 151 -13.74 -3.22 2.22
C VAL A 151 -14.80 -2.15 2.41
N GLY A 152 -14.64 -0.99 1.77
CA GLY A 152 -15.59 0.09 1.85
C GLY A 152 -15.00 1.45 1.50
N ASN A 153 -15.85 2.47 1.53
CA ASN A 153 -15.41 3.84 1.26
C ASN A 153 -14.62 4.42 2.44
N GLY A 154 -13.87 5.49 2.18
CA GLY A 154 -13.14 6.23 3.20
C GLY A 154 -12.08 5.37 3.87
N SER A 155 -11.98 5.48 5.19
CA SER A 155 -11.03 4.80 6.05
C SER A 155 -11.33 3.32 6.36
N ALA A 156 -12.34 2.71 5.72
CA ALA A 156 -12.78 1.35 6.00
C ALA A 156 -11.65 0.30 6.03
N GLY A 157 -10.69 0.40 5.10
CA GLY A 157 -9.56 -0.52 5.03
C GLY A 157 -8.68 -0.53 6.28
N HIS A 158 -8.21 0.65 6.71
CA HIS A 158 -7.43 0.78 7.94
C HIS A 158 -8.25 0.47 9.19
N TYR A 159 -9.54 0.79 9.21
CA TYR A 159 -10.43 0.42 10.31
C TYR A 159 -10.53 -1.10 10.48
N THR A 160 -10.74 -1.84 9.39
CA THR A 160 -10.77 -3.31 9.43
C THR A 160 -9.44 -3.90 9.90
N LYS A 161 -8.30 -3.32 9.48
CA LYS A 161 -6.99 -3.75 9.97
C LYS A 161 -6.78 -3.49 11.46
N MET A 162 -7.26 -2.36 11.96
CA MET A 162 -7.23 -2.06 13.39
C MET A 162 -8.02 -3.11 14.19
N VAL A 163 -9.23 -3.47 13.73
CA VAL A 163 -10.04 -4.53 14.36
C VAL A 163 -9.34 -5.90 14.28
N HIS A 164 -8.72 -6.23 13.13
CA HIS A 164 -7.94 -7.46 12.98
C HIS A 164 -6.83 -7.56 14.02
N ASN A 165 -6.02 -6.51 14.20
CA ASN A 165 -4.97 -6.47 15.23
C ASN A 165 -5.56 -6.62 16.64
N GLY A 166 -6.68 -5.95 16.93
CA GLY A 166 -7.36 -6.09 18.23
C GLY A 166 -7.83 -7.51 18.52
N ILE A 167 -8.28 -8.26 17.50
CA ILE A 167 -8.62 -9.68 17.64
C ILE A 167 -7.35 -10.53 17.85
N GLU A 168 -6.29 -10.24 17.10
CA GLU A 168 -5.01 -10.95 17.22
C GLU A 168 -4.39 -10.80 18.62
N ASP A 169 -4.37 -9.58 19.17
CA ASP A 169 -3.82 -9.31 20.49
C ASP A 169 -4.62 -9.99 21.59
N ASN A 170 -5.96 -9.96 21.50
CA ASN A 170 -6.82 -10.71 22.41
C ASN A 170 -6.56 -12.22 22.33
N ARG A 171 -6.39 -12.75 21.12
CA ARG A 171 -6.03 -14.17 20.92
C ARG A 171 -4.69 -14.50 21.58
N LYS A 172 -3.66 -13.68 21.35
CA LYS A 172 -2.33 -13.87 21.97
C LYS A 172 -2.43 -13.88 23.50
N ASN A 173 -3.18 -12.96 24.08
CA ASN A 173 -3.39 -12.90 25.54
C ASN A 173 -4.06 -14.17 26.10
N ILE A 174 -5.05 -14.73 25.39
CA ILE A 174 -5.70 -15.98 25.79
C ILE A 174 -4.71 -17.16 25.78
N PHE A 175 -3.85 -17.27 24.75
CA PHE A 175 -2.92 -18.38 24.63
C PHE A 175 -1.61 -18.20 25.42
N ALA A 176 -1.25 -16.96 25.77
CA ALA A 176 -0.14 -16.64 26.67
C ALA A 176 -0.50 -16.80 28.15
N GLY A 177 -1.77 -17.06 28.48
CA GLY A 177 -2.24 -17.45 29.81
C GLY A 177 -1.87 -18.88 30.22
N ARG A 178 -0.62 -19.30 30.00
CA ARG A 178 0.04 -20.48 30.58
C ARG A 178 1.44 -20.12 31.05
#